data_AF-A0A177N745-F1
#
_entry.id   AF-A0A177N745-F1
#
_cell.length_a   1.000
_cell.length_b   1.000
_cell.length_c   1.000
_cell.angle_alpha   90.00
_cell.angle_beta   90.00
_cell.angle_gamma   90.00
#
_symmetry.space_group_name_H-M   'P 1'
#
loop_
_entity.id
_entity.type
_entity.pdbx_description
1 polymer ?
#
loop_
_entity_poly.entity_id
_entity_poly.type
_entity_poly.pdbx_seq_one_letter_code
_entity_poly.pdbx_strand_id
1 'polypeptide(L)'
;MKNVITIIVTSLLFSCGFMTPAKQYAGVSLGETDIAVIQSYVGIPFSDEYHATITGYTKIESNGSDEEKNFGLPGFTDYPSEIHVLPGEYEVQVYCFKGFSSHRPKKTLTLQAGQTYLLKCDVRNNQAFIDVN
;
A
#
# COMPACT_ATOMS: atom_id res chain seq x y z
N MET A 1 -25.82 56.05 -15.23
CA MET A 1 -25.24 55.26 -14.13
C MET A 1 -25.22 53.80 -14.57
N LYS A 2 -24.04 53.27 -14.89
CA LYS A 2 -23.85 51.89 -15.37
C LYS A 2 -23.06 51.15 -14.28
N ASN A 3 -23.66 50.10 -13.70
CA ASN A 3 -23.00 49.27 -12.69
C ASN A 3 -22.03 48.32 -13.39
N VAL A 4 -20.73 48.52 -13.13
CA VAL A 4 -19.66 47.61 -13.54
C VAL A 4 -19.49 46.57 -12.44
N ILE A 5 -19.89 45.33 -12.70
CA ILE A 5 -19.65 44.19 -11.81
C ILE A 5 -18.22 43.73 -12.05
N THR A 6 -17.34 44.03 -11.09
CA THR A 6 -15.95 43.56 -11.08
C THR A 6 -15.95 42.16 -10.48
N ILE A 7 -15.74 41.14 -11.31
CA ILE A 7 -15.57 39.75 -10.85
C ILE A 7 -14.08 39.55 -10.54
N ILE A 8 -13.76 39.44 -9.26
CA ILE A 8 -12.42 39.09 -8.77
C ILE A 8 -12.24 37.59 -8.98
N VAL A 9 -11.40 37.21 -9.95
CA VAL A 9 -10.95 35.82 -10.13
C VAL A 9 -9.81 35.58 -9.15
N THR A 10 -10.14 35.12 -7.95
CA THR A 10 -9.18 34.50 -7.04
C THR A 10 -8.87 33.10 -7.54
N SER A 11 -7.80 32.96 -8.32
CA SER A 11 -7.16 31.69 -8.61
C SER A 11 -6.49 31.17 -7.34
N LEU A 12 -7.24 30.38 -6.58
CA LEU A 12 -6.74 29.59 -5.47
C LEU A 12 -5.70 28.60 -5.98
N LEU A 13 -4.56 28.64 -5.30
CA LEU A 13 -3.38 27.80 -5.45
C LEU A 13 -3.78 26.32 -5.59
N PHE A 14 -3.20 25.64 -6.59
CA PHE A 14 -3.13 24.17 -6.63
C PHE A 14 -2.46 23.72 -5.33
N SER A 15 -3.26 23.31 -4.34
CA SER A 15 -2.77 22.51 -3.24
C SER A 15 -2.27 21.20 -3.84
N CYS A 16 -0.96 21.05 -3.95
CA CYS A 16 -0.31 19.75 -4.03
C CYS A 16 -0.70 18.99 -2.76
N GLY A 17 -1.83 18.32 -2.82
CA GLY A 17 -2.27 17.38 -1.79
C GLY A 17 -1.31 16.21 -1.83
N PHE A 18 -0.22 16.30 -1.07
CA PHE A 18 0.41 15.10 -0.54
C PHE A 18 -0.60 14.49 0.41
N MET A 19 -1.44 13.63 -0.15
CA MET A 19 -2.38 12.82 0.60
C MET A 19 -1.55 11.83 1.41
N THR A 20 -1.57 12.02 2.72
CA THR A 20 -1.18 11.02 3.71
C THR A 20 -1.71 9.63 3.33
N PRO A 21 -0.91 8.55 3.40
CA PRO A 21 -1.40 7.23 3.03
C PRO A 21 -2.58 6.85 3.91
N ALA A 22 -3.67 6.47 3.24
CA ALA A 22 -4.95 6.20 3.86
C ALA A 22 -4.86 4.94 4.73
N LYS A 23 -5.11 5.07 6.04
CA LYS A 23 -5.54 3.93 6.87
C LYS A 23 -6.89 3.48 6.33
N GLN A 24 -6.94 2.41 5.54
CA GLN A 24 -8.19 1.84 5.06
C GLN A 24 -8.29 0.37 5.46
N TYR A 25 -8.71 0.19 6.70
CA TYR A 25 -9.47 -0.99 7.08
C TYR A 25 -10.86 -0.88 6.42
N ALA A 26 -11.20 -1.82 5.53
CA ALA A 26 -12.57 -2.04 5.10
C ALA A 26 -13.14 -3.22 5.90
N GLY A 27 -13.37 -3.02 7.20
CA GLY A 27 -13.85 -4.08 8.09
C GLY A 27 -14.28 -3.57 9.46
N VAL A 28 -14.96 -4.43 10.23
CA VAL A 28 -15.35 -4.18 11.63
C VAL A 28 -14.09 -3.91 12.45
N SER A 29 -14.11 -2.87 13.30
CA SER A 29 -13.01 -2.54 14.21
C SER A 29 -12.77 -3.71 15.17
N LEU A 30 -11.78 -4.55 14.87
CA LEU A 30 -11.32 -5.65 15.72
C LEU A 30 -10.14 -5.18 16.58
N GLY A 31 -9.93 -5.80 17.74
CA GLY A 31 -8.80 -5.48 18.61
C GLY A 31 -7.47 -5.89 17.97
N GLU A 32 -6.36 -5.23 18.34
CA GLU A 32 -5.02 -5.51 17.80
C GLU A 32 -4.57 -6.98 17.95
N THR A 33 -5.16 -7.72 18.90
CA THR A 33 -4.88 -9.15 19.13
C THR A 33 -5.62 -10.09 18.19
N ASP A 34 -6.66 -9.62 17.49
CA ASP A 34 -7.51 -10.43 16.62
C ASP A 34 -7.14 -10.30 15.14
N ILE A 35 -6.17 -9.44 14.83
CA ILE A 35 -5.77 -9.05 13.49
C ILE A 35 -4.30 -9.38 13.27
N ALA A 36 -3.94 -9.64 12.01
CA ALA A 36 -2.56 -9.66 11.57
C ALA A 36 -2.23 -8.33 10.87
N VAL A 37 -1.03 -7.82 11.08
CA VAL A 37 -0.57 -6.57 10.47
C VAL A 37 0.50 -6.89 9.44
N ILE A 38 0.32 -6.40 8.22
CA ILE A 38 1.35 -6.44 7.19
C ILE A 38 1.85 -5.01 7.00
N GLN A 39 3.13 -4.79 7.26
CA GLN A 39 3.83 -3.53 7.01
C GLN A 39 4.78 -3.71 5.85
N SER A 40 4.95 -2.70 5.02
CA SER A 40 5.97 -2.65 3.99
C SER A 40 7.04 -1.64 4.33
N TYR A 41 8.28 -1.97 4.02
CA TYR A 41 9.41 -1.11 4.26
C TYR A 41 9.40 0.07 3.28
N VAL A 42 9.12 1.26 3.82
CA VAL A 42 9.27 2.51 3.09
C VAL A 42 10.64 3.08 3.42
N GLY A 43 11.60 2.86 2.52
CA GLY A 43 12.95 3.43 2.62
C GLY A 43 12.95 4.95 2.48
N ILE A 44 14.15 5.54 2.49
CA ILE A 44 14.33 6.98 2.25
C ILE A 44 14.23 7.24 0.73
N PRO A 45 13.41 8.21 0.28
CA PRO A 45 13.29 8.53 -1.14
C PRO A 45 14.65 8.77 -1.79
N PHE A 46 14.88 8.15 -2.95
CA PHE A 46 16.13 8.22 -3.72
C PHE A 46 17.35 7.56 -3.05
N SER A 47 17.16 6.76 -2.00
CA SER A 47 18.22 5.93 -1.44
C SER A 47 18.54 4.71 -2.32
N ASP A 48 19.60 4.00 -1.95
CA ASP A 48 20.01 2.78 -2.66
C ASP A 48 19.13 1.54 -2.38
N GLU A 49 18.16 1.67 -1.48
CA GLU A 49 17.28 0.57 -1.09
C GLU A 49 15.98 0.57 -1.90
N TYR A 50 15.38 -0.60 -2.08
CA TYR A 50 14.07 -0.70 -2.70
C TYR A 50 12.99 -0.29 -1.70
N HIS A 51 12.12 0.63 -2.12
CA HIS A 51 10.88 0.93 -1.43
C HIS A 51 9.84 -0.15 -1.73
N ALA A 52 9.06 -0.53 -0.72
CA ALA A 52 7.98 -1.48 -0.83
C ALA A 52 6.66 -0.81 -0.43
N THR A 53 5.64 -0.91 -1.29
CA THR A 53 4.26 -0.52 -0.95
C THR A 53 3.27 -1.61 -1.38
N ILE A 54 2.17 -1.77 -0.65
CA ILE A 54 1.25 -2.89 -0.84
C ILE A 54 0.21 -2.51 -1.89
N THR A 55 0.19 -3.22 -3.03
CA THR A 55 -0.74 -2.90 -4.14
C THR A 55 -2.04 -3.67 -4.06
N GLY A 56 -2.04 -4.80 -3.38
CA GLY A 56 -3.21 -5.63 -3.17
C GLY A 56 -2.90 -6.91 -2.41
N TYR A 57 -3.95 -7.64 -2.08
CA TYR A 57 -3.86 -8.98 -1.53
C TYR A 57 -5.05 -9.83 -1.99
N THR A 58 -4.85 -11.13 -1.95
CA THR A 58 -5.90 -12.14 -2.12
C THR A 58 -5.85 -13.08 -0.93
N LYS A 59 -6.92 -13.18 -0.16
CA LYS A 59 -7.05 -14.22 0.87
C LYS A 59 -7.30 -15.55 0.17
N ILE A 60 -6.47 -16.54 0.46
CA ILE A 60 -6.58 -17.89 -0.10
C ILE A 60 -7.52 -18.69 0.80
N GLU A 61 -8.72 -18.96 0.32
CA GLU A 61 -9.71 -19.74 1.04
C GLU A 61 -9.83 -21.15 0.45
N SER A 62 -9.86 -22.18 1.30
CA SER A 62 -9.95 -23.58 0.83
C SER A 62 -11.28 -23.88 0.09
N ASN A 63 -12.28 -23.01 0.24
CA ASN A 63 -13.61 -23.15 -0.37
C ASN A 63 -13.83 -22.23 -1.59
N GLY A 64 -12.82 -21.48 -2.03
CA GLY A 64 -12.81 -20.77 -3.30
C GLY A 64 -13.53 -19.41 -3.35
N SER A 65 -14.01 -18.87 -2.22
CA SER A 65 -14.42 -17.45 -2.17
C SER A 65 -13.27 -16.58 -1.67
N ASP A 66 -12.26 -16.42 -2.51
CA ASP A 66 -11.09 -15.63 -2.18
C ASP A 66 -11.49 -14.16 -2.01
N GLU A 67 -11.15 -13.57 -0.86
CA GLU A 67 -11.28 -12.13 -0.66
C GLU A 67 -10.15 -11.43 -1.41
N GLU A 68 -10.45 -10.78 -2.53
CA GLU A 68 -9.47 -10.00 -3.29
C GLU A 68 -9.63 -8.50 -3.04
N LYS A 69 -8.52 -7.84 -2.68
CA LYS A 69 -8.44 -6.40 -2.54
C LYS A 69 -7.30 -5.85 -3.39
N ASN A 70 -7.66 -5.01 -4.35
CA ASN A 70 -6.71 -4.18 -5.09
C ASN A 70 -6.84 -2.72 -4.65
N PHE A 71 -5.73 -2.08 -4.30
CA PHE A 71 -5.71 -0.69 -3.82
C PHE A 71 -5.69 0.35 -4.98
N GLY A 72 -5.95 -0.09 -6.21
CA GLY A 72 -6.05 0.76 -7.41
C GLY A 72 -4.72 1.07 -8.10
N LEU A 73 -4.74 2.00 -9.05
CA LEU A 73 -3.57 2.57 -9.70
C LEU A 73 -3.36 4.00 -9.18
N PRO A 74 -2.76 4.20 -8.00
CA PRO A 74 -2.52 5.54 -7.56
C PRO A 74 -1.12 5.97 -8.04
N GLY A 75 -0.87 7.27 -8.12
CA GLY A 75 0.35 7.78 -8.72
C GLY A 75 1.58 7.47 -7.86
N PHE A 76 2.27 6.35 -8.10
CA PHE A 76 3.55 5.90 -7.50
C PHE A 76 3.69 5.85 -5.95
N THR A 77 2.95 6.62 -5.15
CA THR A 77 3.22 6.90 -3.72
C THR A 77 2.07 6.64 -2.75
N ASP A 78 0.88 6.33 -3.26
CA ASP A 78 -0.35 6.32 -2.44
C ASP A 78 -0.80 4.90 -2.04
N TYR A 79 -0.02 3.89 -2.42
CA TYR A 79 -0.25 2.53 -1.96
C TYR A 79 -0.02 2.47 -0.44
N PRO A 80 -0.87 1.75 0.32
CA PRO A 80 -0.69 1.61 1.75
C PRO A 80 0.66 0.96 2.07
N SER A 81 1.36 1.54 3.04
CA SER A 81 2.55 0.93 3.65
C SER A 81 2.21 -0.04 4.78
N GLU A 82 0.93 -0.10 5.17
CA GLU A 82 0.43 -0.94 6.24
C GLU A 82 -1.00 -1.32 5.91
N ILE A 83 -1.29 -2.62 5.99
CA ILE A 83 -2.65 -3.16 5.94
C ILE A 83 -2.85 -4.06 7.14
N HIS A 84 -4.09 -4.15 7.56
CA HIS A 84 -4.50 -4.98 8.66
C HIS A 84 -5.56 -5.95 8.15
N VAL A 85 -5.39 -7.22 8.44
CA VAL A 85 -6.21 -8.31 7.88
C VAL A 85 -6.53 -9.34 8.95
N LEU A 86 -7.51 -10.18 8.70
CA LEU A 86 -7.76 -11.33 9.55
C LEU A 86 -6.61 -12.36 9.41
N PRO A 87 -6.38 -13.21 10.41
CA PRO A 87 -5.47 -14.35 10.27
C PRO A 87 -5.91 -15.27 9.13
N GLY A 88 -4.95 -15.87 8.44
CA GLY A 88 -5.21 -16.72 7.29
C GLY A 88 -4.06 -16.77 6.31
N GLU A 89 -4.27 -17.44 5.19
CA GLU A 89 -3.30 -17.49 4.09
C GLU A 89 -3.63 -16.41 3.07
N TYR A 90 -2.62 -15.64 2.65
CA TYR A 90 -2.79 -14.51 1.75
C TYR A 90 -1.70 -14.49 0.69
N GLU A 91 -2.06 -14.30 -0.57
CA GLU A 91 -1.13 -13.84 -1.61
C GLU A 91 -1.07 -12.32 -1.58
N VAL A 92 0.07 -11.74 -1.19
CA VAL A 92 0.28 -10.29 -1.12
C VAL A 92 1.06 -9.83 -2.33
N GLN A 93 0.59 -8.76 -2.97
CA GLN A 93 1.27 -8.09 -4.08
C GLN A 93 1.91 -6.78 -3.60
N VAL A 94 3.19 -6.61 -3.93
CA VAL A 94 3.99 -5.44 -3.51
C VAL A 94 4.52 -4.73 -4.74
N TYR A 95 4.49 -3.40 -4.71
CA TYR A 95 5.22 -2.55 -5.65
C TYR A 95 6.59 -2.23 -5.06
N CYS A 96 7.62 -2.82 -5.66
CA CYS A 96 9.01 -2.58 -5.33
C CYS A 96 9.57 -1.53 -6.29
N PHE A 97 10.12 -0.43 -5.79
CA PHE A 97 10.73 0.58 -6.67
C PHE A 97 12.01 1.20 -6.10
N LYS A 98 12.93 1.54 -7.00
CA LYS A 98 14.19 2.25 -6.72
C LYS A 98 14.50 3.15 -7.92
N GLY A 99 14.40 4.47 -7.75
CA GLY A 99 14.55 5.42 -8.85
C GLY A 99 13.56 5.12 -9.98
N PHE A 100 14.08 4.77 -11.17
CA PHE A 100 13.27 4.38 -12.35
C PHE A 100 13.07 2.86 -12.50
N SER A 101 13.69 2.05 -11.63
CA SER A 101 13.47 0.60 -11.60
C SER A 101 12.23 0.28 -10.78
N SER A 102 11.36 -0.59 -11.31
CA SER A 102 10.23 -1.10 -10.54
C SER A 102 9.89 -2.54 -10.88
N HIS A 103 9.40 -3.26 -9.87
CA HIS A 103 9.00 -4.66 -9.93
C HIS A 103 7.72 -4.86 -9.13
N ARG A 104 6.95 -5.91 -9.48
CA ARG A 104 5.67 -6.24 -8.82
C ARG A 104 5.65 -7.70 -8.36
N PRO A 105 6.50 -8.08 -7.40
CA PRO A 105 6.49 -9.44 -6.88
C PRO A 105 5.19 -9.74 -6.11
N LYS A 106 4.91 -11.03 -6.01
CA LYS A 106 3.86 -11.60 -5.18
C LYS A 106 4.48 -12.57 -4.18
N LYS A 107 3.91 -12.70 -3.00
CA LYS A 107 4.33 -13.69 -2.00
C LYS A 107 3.15 -14.18 -1.19
N THR A 108 3.08 -15.50 -1.01
CA THR A 108 2.14 -16.14 -0.11
C THR A 108 2.64 -16.03 1.33
N LEU A 109 1.78 -15.60 2.24
CA LEU A 109 2.04 -15.45 3.67
C LEU A 109 0.96 -16.19 4.45
N THR A 110 1.37 -16.90 5.50
CA THR A 110 0.45 -17.44 6.51
C THR A 110 0.49 -16.52 7.72
N LEU A 111 -0.60 -15.79 7.93
CA LEU A 111 -0.72 -14.72 8.92
C LEU A 111 -1.40 -15.21 10.20
N GLN A 112 -0.83 -14.83 11.33
CA GLN A 112 -1.35 -15.13 12.67
C GLN A 112 -1.82 -13.86 13.38
N ALA A 113 -2.84 -14.01 14.23
CA ALA A 113 -3.39 -12.91 15.01
C ALA A 113 -2.34 -12.35 15.98
N GLY A 114 -2.31 -11.02 16.15
CA GLY A 114 -1.37 -10.32 17.02
C GLY A 114 0.07 -10.27 16.49
N GLN A 115 0.32 -10.74 15.25
CA GLN A 115 1.64 -10.69 14.63
C GLN A 115 1.72 -9.58 13.57
N THR A 116 2.86 -8.90 13.57
CA THR A 116 3.25 -7.96 12.51
C THR A 116 4.27 -8.62 11.60
N TYR A 117 4.09 -8.46 10.29
CA TYR A 117 4.96 -8.97 9.24
C TYR A 117 5.53 -7.79 8.47
N LEU A 118 6.86 -7.64 8.49
CA LEU A 118 7.54 -6.58 7.76
C LEU A 118 8.03 -7.07 6.40
N LEU A 119 7.44 -6.55 5.34
CA LEU A 119 7.78 -6.84 3.95
C LEU A 119 8.91 -5.92 3.46
N LYS A 120 10.01 -6.52 3.03
CA LYS A 120 11.11 -5.83 2.35
C LYS A 120 11.25 -6.34 0.93
N CYS A 121 11.58 -5.45 0.01
CA CYS A 121 11.90 -5.84 -1.36
C CYS A 121 13.41 -6.07 -1.48
N ASP A 122 13.77 -7.21 -2.06
CA ASP A 122 15.14 -7.50 -2.48
C ASP A 122 15.14 -7.88 -3.97
N VAL A 123 16.08 -7.36 -4.74
CA VAL A 123 16.22 -7.67 -6.16
C VAL A 123 17.56 -8.33 -6.39
N ARG A 124 17.52 -9.61 -6.77
CA ARG A 124 18.70 -10.43 -7.07
C ARG A 124 18.57 -10.96 -8.49
N ASN A 125 19.62 -10.85 -9.29
CA ASN A 125 19.62 -11.36 -10.68
C ASN A 125 18.42 -10.88 -11.51
N ASN A 126 18.02 -9.62 -11.35
CA ASN A 126 16.85 -9.00 -12.02
C ASN A 126 15.49 -9.64 -11.66
N GLN A 127 15.43 -10.43 -10.57
CA GLN A 127 14.21 -10.98 -10.00
C GLN A 127 13.95 -10.31 -8.64
N ALA A 128 12.72 -9.86 -8.43
CA ALA A 128 12.30 -9.24 -7.18
C ALA A 128 11.66 -10.26 -6.24
N PHE A 129 12.05 -10.20 -4.97
CA PHE A 129 11.59 -11.07 -3.91
C PHE A 129 11.08 -10.22 -2.76
N ILE A 130 10.07 -10.74 -2.06
CA ILE A 130 9.59 -10.16 -0.82
C ILE A 130 10.25 -10.94 0.32
N ASP A 131 11.09 -10.27 1.09
CA ASP A 131 11.59 -10.79 2.36
C ASP A 131 10.62 -10.42 3.49
N VAL A 132 10.46 -11.30 4.47
CA VAL A 132 9.47 -11.16 5.55
C VAL A 132 10.20 -11.35 6.87
N ASN A 133 10.20 -10.31 7.71
CA ASN A 133 10.74 -10.35 9.07
C ASN A 133 9.64 -10.17 10.11
#